data_AF-A0A1A0KA67-F1
#
_entry.id   AF-A0A1A0KA67-F1
#
_cell.length_a   1.000
_cell.length_b   1.000
_cell.length_c   1.000
_cell.angle_alpha   90.00
_cell.angle_beta   90.00
_cell.angle_gamma   90.00
#
_symmetry.space_group_name_H-M   'P 1'
#
loop_
_entity.id
_entity.type
_entity.pdbx_description
1 polymer ?
#
loop_
_entity_poly.entity_id
_entity_poly.type
_entity_poly.pdbx_seq_one_letter_code
_entity_poly.pdbx_strand_id
1 'polypeptide(L)'
;MLVQRRPAPVAAAANLLLDSDATSVNSFRRKRFRWPWQLADMFVSAAAQLYVGEGKAQISAVRTLAEIADASAATPRQQCVDVLCGYLRLPRAAGRLGGYDRTVRRTITSVIADHLRRGARRSWSRATFDFRNARIEDADFTGAVFGGSANFERANLTGITRFDGATFSADTHFQAATFDTVWFREAVFTDRAKFFGARFERARFDGTTFRGSAQFPLAIFSGDARFHRAAFHGGAYFDSAQFRGHADFGAAGFTGPARFDGAAFTIDSSFERARFLDPMPAEQPSAEADPSFTAPAPHGPAHRIPVAACL
;
A
#
# COMPACT_ATOMS: atom_id res chain seq x y z
N MET A 1 10.07 52.41 22.75
CA MET A 1 8.97 51.51 22.32
C MET A 1 8.96 51.46 20.79
N LEU A 2 9.48 50.39 20.21
CA LEU A 2 9.48 50.17 18.76
C LEU A 2 8.64 48.93 18.47
N VAL A 3 7.44 49.16 17.94
CA VAL A 3 6.51 48.13 17.46
C VAL A 3 7.10 47.54 16.18
N GLN A 4 7.70 46.35 16.26
CA GLN A 4 8.12 45.62 15.07
C GLN A 4 6.89 45.11 14.32
N ARG A 5 6.63 45.72 13.17
CA ARG A 5 5.65 45.27 12.18
C ARG A 5 6.10 43.94 11.56
N ARG A 6 5.21 42.95 11.58
CA ARG A 6 5.35 41.66 10.89
C ARG A 6 5.58 41.87 9.38
N PRO A 7 6.53 41.18 8.73
CA PRO A 7 6.55 41.11 7.28
C PRO A 7 5.54 40.07 6.80
N ALA A 8 4.71 40.47 5.83
CA ALA A 8 3.67 39.67 5.21
C ALA A 8 4.17 38.99 3.91
N PRO A 9 4.68 37.74 3.98
CA PRO A 9 4.53 36.82 2.86
C PRO A 9 3.90 35.47 3.22
N VAL A 10 3.71 35.16 4.52
CA VAL A 10 3.20 33.85 4.98
C VAL A 10 1.68 33.69 4.78
N ALA A 11 0.91 34.78 4.83
CA ALA A 11 -0.54 34.75 4.67
C ALA A 11 -0.98 34.61 3.20
N ALA A 12 -0.17 35.06 2.24
CA ALA A 12 -0.50 35.01 0.82
C ALA A 12 -0.31 33.60 0.22
N ALA A 13 0.72 32.86 0.68
CA ALA A 13 0.93 31.46 0.27
C ALA A 13 -0.17 30.52 0.80
N ALA A 14 -0.82 30.86 1.92
CA ALA A 14 -1.95 30.11 2.45
C ALA A 14 -3.24 30.29 1.64
N ASN A 15 -3.38 31.40 0.91
CA ASN A 15 -4.59 31.72 0.15
C ASN A 15 -4.60 31.18 -1.29
N LEU A 16 -3.43 30.91 -1.88
CA LEU A 16 -3.31 30.23 -3.18
C LEU A 16 -3.59 28.71 -3.11
N LEU A 17 -3.81 28.19 -1.90
CA LEU A 17 -4.23 26.81 -1.62
C LEU A 17 -5.76 26.66 -1.45
N LEU A 18 -6.55 27.73 -1.67
CA LEU A 18 -7.99 27.76 -1.38
C LEU A 18 -8.91 27.60 -2.59
N ASP A 19 -8.42 27.63 -3.83
CA ASP A 19 -9.26 27.50 -5.04
C ASP A 19 -8.82 26.31 -5.92
N SER A 20 -9.06 25.10 -5.43
CA SER A 20 -9.53 23.93 -6.20
C SER A 20 -9.53 22.69 -5.28
N ASP A 21 -10.73 22.18 -4.99
CA ASP A 21 -11.04 20.99 -4.19
C ASP A 21 -10.75 21.06 -2.67
N ALA A 22 -11.59 21.86 -2.01
CA ALA A 22 -11.67 22.15 -0.57
C ALA A 22 -12.05 20.97 0.36
N THR A 23 -11.93 19.72 -0.06
CA THR A 23 -12.22 18.54 0.80
C THR A 23 -10.98 17.84 1.37
N SER A 24 -9.79 18.04 0.78
CA SER A 24 -8.58 17.35 1.25
C SER A 24 -7.73 18.19 2.23
N VAL A 25 -7.59 19.50 2.00
CA VAL A 25 -6.72 20.38 2.81
C VAL A 25 -7.33 20.72 4.17
N ASN A 26 -8.67 20.76 4.28
CA ASN A 26 -9.36 21.02 5.55
C ASN A 26 -9.25 19.88 6.57
N SER A 27 -8.79 18.69 6.15
CA SER A 27 -8.49 17.59 7.08
C SER A 27 -7.23 17.83 7.93
N PHE A 28 -6.35 18.75 7.51
CA PHE A 28 -5.12 19.07 8.24
C PHE A 28 -5.33 19.97 9.47
N ARG A 29 -6.50 20.61 9.63
CA ARG A 29 -6.72 21.63 10.68
C ARG A 29 -7.30 21.16 12.00
N ARG A 30 -7.45 19.86 12.25
CA ARG A 30 -7.88 19.36 13.57
C ARG A 30 -7.17 18.08 14.01
N LYS A 31 -5.85 18.13 14.19
CA LYS A 31 -5.14 17.25 15.14
C LYS A 31 -4.22 18.12 15.98
N ARG A 32 -4.52 18.19 17.28
CA ARG A 32 -3.79 18.96 18.30
C ARG A 32 -2.30 18.60 18.22
N PHE A 33 -1.45 19.53 17.80
CA PHE A 33 -0.01 19.31 17.65
C PHE A 33 0.59 18.94 19.02
N ARG A 34 0.96 17.66 19.21
CA ARG A 34 1.82 17.20 20.31
C ARG A 34 3.29 17.28 19.86
N TRP A 35 3.73 18.47 19.46
CA TRP A 35 5.09 18.72 18.97
C TRP A 35 5.75 19.78 19.84
N PRO A 36 7.07 19.69 20.09
CA PRO A 36 7.85 20.86 20.47
C PRO A 36 7.69 21.95 19.41
N TRP A 37 7.41 23.19 19.82
CA TRP A 37 7.09 24.31 18.90
C TRP A 37 8.11 24.49 17.78
N GLN A 38 9.41 24.39 18.08
CA GLN A 38 10.49 24.53 17.08
C GLN A 38 10.41 23.49 15.95
N LEU A 39 10.04 22.24 16.26
CA LEU A 39 9.90 21.19 15.25
C LEU A 39 8.63 21.40 14.40
N ALA A 40 7.56 21.94 14.99
CA ALA A 40 6.34 22.27 14.24
C ALA A 40 6.61 23.41 13.23
N ASP A 41 7.35 24.45 13.62
CA ASP A 41 7.71 25.54 12.72
C ASP A 41 8.63 25.07 11.58
N MET A 42 9.64 24.24 11.89
CA MET A 42 10.49 23.62 10.86
C MET A 42 9.68 22.76 9.90
N PHE A 43 8.75 21.94 10.41
CA PHE A 43 7.88 21.11 9.59
C PHE A 43 7.02 21.96 8.65
N VAL A 44 6.35 23.00 9.15
CA VAL A 44 5.51 23.89 8.34
C VAL A 44 6.34 24.62 7.29
N SER A 45 7.52 25.12 7.65
CA SER A 45 8.42 25.79 6.73
C SER A 45 8.91 24.85 5.62
N ALA A 46 9.34 23.64 5.97
CA ALA A 46 9.79 22.64 5.00
C ALA A 46 8.65 22.19 4.08
N ALA A 47 7.45 21.94 4.63
CA ALA A 47 6.28 21.60 3.82
C ALA A 47 5.93 22.72 2.83
N ALA A 48 5.94 23.98 3.26
CA ALA A 48 5.70 25.11 2.37
C ALA A 48 6.77 25.22 1.27
N GLN A 49 8.04 25.06 1.63
CA GLN A 49 9.15 25.08 0.67
C GLN A 49 9.09 23.94 -0.34
N LEU A 50 8.59 22.77 0.05
CA LEU A 50 8.42 21.65 -0.89
C LEU A 50 7.38 21.98 -1.97
N TYR A 51 6.25 22.55 -1.58
CA TYR A 51 5.12 22.80 -2.47
C TYR A 51 5.22 24.11 -3.27
N VAL A 52 5.82 25.15 -2.69
CA VAL A 52 5.86 26.50 -3.29
C VAL A 52 7.29 26.94 -3.64
N GLY A 53 8.31 26.25 -3.12
CA GLY A 53 9.70 26.56 -3.43
C GLY A 53 10.12 26.07 -4.81
N GLU A 54 11.35 26.43 -5.21
CA GLU A 54 11.90 26.08 -6.52
C GLU A 54 13.24 25.34 -6.39
N GLY A 55 13.40 24.30 -7.21
CA GLY A 55 14.68 23.63 -7.45
C GLY A 55 15.37 23.12 -6.18
N LYS A 56 16.53 23.69 -5.84
CA LYS A 56 17.34 23.26 -4.68
C LYS A 56 16.61 23.45 -3.35
N ALA A 57 15.74 24.45 -3.22
CA ALA A 57 14.98 24.68 -1.99
C ALA A 57 14.02 23.51 -1.71
N GLN A 58 13.37 22.99 -2.75
CA GLN A 58 12.49 21.82 -2.63
C GLN A 58 13.27 20.57 -2.21
N ILE A 59 14.46 20.36 -2.76
CA ILE A 59 15.34 19.24 -2.38
C ILE A 59 15.78 19.36 -0.91
N SER A 60 16.14 20.57 -0.47
CA SER A 60 16.46 20.83 0.93
C SER A 60 15.27 20.53 1.83
N ALA A 61 14.07 20.96 1.43
CA ALA A 61 12.84 20.71 2.16
C ALA A 61 12.53 19.21 2.31
N VAL A 62 12.75 18.40 1.27
CA VAL A 62 12.60 16.93 1.36
C VAL A 62 13.53 16.35 2.43
N ARG A 63 14.79 16.79 2.47
CA ARG A 63 15.77 16.31 3.45
C ARG A 63 15.41 16.75 4.87
N THR A 64 14.99 18.00 5.04
CA THR A 64 14.52 18.50 6.34
C THR A 64 13.30 17.74 6.84
N LEU A 65 12.33 17.42 5.97
CA LEU A 65 11.18 16.58 6.33
C LEU A 65 11.63 15.16 6.76
N ALA A 66 12.62 14.59 6.08
CA ALA A 66 13.18 13.30 6.45
C ALA A 66 13.89 13.34 7.82
N GLU A 67 14.69 14.36 8.09
CA GLU A 67 15.36 14.57 9.38
C GLU A 67 14.35 14.70 10.53
N ILE A 68 13.26 15.45 10.32
CA ILE A 68 12.16 15.56 11.28
C ILE A 68 11.50 14.20 11.51
N ALA A 69 11.24 13.44 10.43
CA ALA A 69 10.65 12.11 10.49
C ALA A 69 11.51 11.09 11.26
N ASP A 70 12.84 11.20 11.12
CA ASP A 70 13.82 10.36 11.78
C ASP A 70 13.95 10.65 13.28
N ALA A 71 13.93 11.93 13.64
CA ALA A 71 14.03 12.39 15.03
C ALA A 71 12.76 12.14 15.85
N SER A 72 11.64 11.82 15.20
CA SER A 72 10.34 11.85 15.85
C SER A 72 9.68 10.48 16.06
N ALA A 73 8.69 10.44 16.95
CA ALA A 73 7.82 9.29 17.16
C ALA A 73 6.88 9.01 15.96
N ALA A 74 6.10 7.94 16.03
CA ALA A 74 5.28 7.44 14.92
C ALA A 74 4.35 8.50 14.28
N THR A 75 3.65 9.31 15.08
CA THR A 75 2.68 10.29 14.55
C THR A 75 3.34 11.43 13.77
N PRO A 76 4.34 12.15 14.30
CA PRO A 76 5.09 13.13 13.51
C PRO A 76 5.76 12.58 12.25
N ARG A 77 6.31 11.35 12.32
CA ARG A 77 6.89 10.67 11.16
C ARG A 77 5.86 10.48 10.07
N GLN A 78 4.67 10.00 10.44
CA GLN A 78 3.59 9.81 9.48
C GLN A 78 3.21 11.13 8.80
N GLN A 79 3.15 12.24 9.52
CA GLN A 79 2.85 13.55 8.93
C GLN A 79 3.90 13.99 7.89
N CYS A 80 5.18 13.72 8.12
CA CYS A 80 6.24 13.99 7.15
C CYS A 80 6.10 13.09 5.91
N VAL A 81 5.85 11.79 6.11
CA VAL A 81 5.58 10.84 5.03
C VAL A 81 4.37 11.27 4.21
N ASP A 82 3.29 11.72 4.85
CA ASP A 82 2.05 12.17 4.19
C ASP A 82 2.30 13.38 3.28
N VAL A 83 3.15 14.33 3.72
CA VAL A 83 3.55 15.50 2.92
C VAL A 83 4.39 15.09 1.71
N LEU A 84 5.35 14.19 1.90
CA LEU A 84 6.20 13.67 0.83
C LEU A 84 5.37 12.91 -0.22
N CYS A 85 4.52 11.98 0.22
CA CYS A 85 3.55 11.28 -0.62
C CYS A 85 2.56 12.24 -1.29
N GLY A 86 2.11 13.28 -0.58
CA GLY A 86 1.26 14.35 -1.10
C GLY A 86 1.86 15.03 -2.33
N TYR A 87 3.14 15.37 -2.29
CA TYR A 87 3.83 15.98 -3.44
C TYR A 87 3.89 15.04 -4.65
N LEU A 88 4.16 13.74 -4.44
CA LEU A 88 4.18 12.74 -5.51
C LEU A 88 2.84 12.59 -6.24
N ARG A 89 1.73 12.96 -5.59
CA ARG A 89 0.37 12.92 -6.16
C ARG A 89 -0.01 14.17 -6.94
N LEU A 90 0.76 15.25 -6.86
CA LEU A 90 0.50 16.44 -7.67
C LEU A 90 0.71 16.12 -9.17
N PRO A 91 -0.04 16.77 -10.07
CA PRO A 91 0.27 16.74 -11.50
C PRO A 91 1.71 17.17 -11.78
N ARG A 92 2.37 16.59 -12.79
CA ARG A 92 3.72 17.02 -13.16
C ARG A 92 3.68 18.40 -13.80
N ALA A 93 4.61 19.27 -13.37
CA ALA A 93 4.87 20.52 -14.05
C ALA A 93 5.37 20.25 -15.49
N ALA A 94 4.74 20.87 -16.48
CA ALA A 94 5.16 20.79 -17.89
C ALA A 94 6.23 21.85 -18.22
N GLY A 95 6.99 21.64 -19.30
CA GLY A 95 7.97 22.62 -19.82
C GLY A 95 9.31 22.66 -19.07
N ARG A 96 10.07 23.77 -19.19
CA ARG A 96 11.42 23.94 -18.60
C ARG A 96 11.48 23.76 -17.08
N LEU A 97 10.37 23.93 -16.37
CA LEU A 97 10.25 23.71 -14.92
C LEU A 97 10.13 22.22 -14.54
N GLY A 98 9.82 21.33 -15.49
CA GLY A 98 9.62 19.90 -15.25
C GLY A 98 10.90 19.11 -14.90
N GLY A 99 12.07 19.67 -15.21
CA GLY A 99 13.37 19.04 -14.88
C GLY A 99 13.62 18.97 -13.38
N TYR A 100 13.35 20.05 -12.66
CA TYR A 100 13.50 20.08 -11.19
C TYR A 100 12.40 19.28 -10.50
N ASP A 101 11.16 19.32 -10.99
CA ASP A 101 10.08 18.44 -10.50
C ASP A 101 10.48 16.95 -10.57
N ARG A 102 11.10 16.51 -11.68
CA ARG A 102 11.61 15.14 -11.81
C ARG A 102 12.60 14.80 -10.69
N THR A 103 13.55 15.70 -10.45
CA THR A 103 14.60 15.52 -9.45
C THR A 103 14.04 15.50 -8.03
N VAL A 104 13.05 16.36 -7.73
CA VAL A 104 12.36 16.38 -6.43
C VAL A 104 11.63 15.06 -6.20
N ARG A 105 10.83 14.59 -7.17
CA ARG A 105 10.10 13.32 -7.07
C ARG A 105 11.04 12.13 -6.89
N ARG A 106 12.12 12.06 -7.67
CA ARG A 106 13.15 11.03 -7.51
C ARG A 106 13.81 11.08 -6.12
N THR A 107 14.07 12.29 -5.61
CA THR A 107 14.64 12.46 -4.26
C THR A 107 13.67 11.97 -3.19
N ILE A 108 12.38 12.32 -3.29
CA ILE A 108 11.35 11.83 -2.37
C ILE A 108 11.29 10.31 -2.38
N THR A 109 11.19 9.71 -3.56
CA THR A 109 11.13 8.25 -3.72
C THR A 109 12.38 7.57 -3.17
N SER A 110 13.57 8.11 -3.43
CA SER A 110 14.84 7.60 -2.91
C SER A 110 14.87 7.65 -1.39
N VAL A 111 14.50 8.80 -0.80
CA VAL A 111 14.43 8.95 0.66
C VAL A 111 13.48 7.91 1.25
N ILE A 112 12.28 7.75 0.69
CA ILE A 112 11.33 6.74 1.19
C ILE A 112 11.94 5.33 1.07
N ALA A 113 12.50 4.98 -0.08
CA ALA A 113 13.11 3.66 -0.30
C ALA A 113 14.25 3.37 0.68
N ASP A 114 15.15 4.34 0.90
CA ASP A 114 16.30 4.20 1.79
C ASP A 114 15.87 3.89 3.23
N HIS A 115 14.78 4.51 3.72
CA HIS A 115 14.25 4.27 5.06
C HIS A 115 13.41 2.98 5.19
N LEU A 116 13.06 2.35 4.06
CA LEU A 116 12.35 1.08 4.02
C LEU A 116 13.27 -0.12 3.87
N ARG A 117 14.52 0.04 3.43
CA ARG A 117 15.47 -1.08 3.27
C ARG A 117 15.70 -1.82 4.60
N ARG A 118 15.87 -3.15 4.50
CA ARG A 118 16.32 -3.98 5.64
C ARG A 118 17.66 -3.44 6.16
N GLY A 119 17.70 -3.04 7.43
CA GLY A 119 18.91 -2.47 8.06
C GLY A 119 18.96 -0.93 8.10
N ALA A 120 17.93 -0.22 7.64
CA ALA A 120 17.85 1.23 7.82
C ALA A 120 17.96 1.61 9.30
N ARG A 121 18.90 2.52 9.63
CA ARG A 121 19.13 3.00 11.02
C ARG A 121 17.86 3.58 11.64
N ARG A 122 17.06 4.28 10.82
CA ARG A 122 15.77 4.86 11.18
C ARG A 122 14.73 4.30 10.22
N SER A 123 14.07 3.21 10.61
CA SER A 123 13.12 2.55 9.73
C SER A 123 11.78 3.30 9.68
N TRP A 124 11.29 3.50 8.45
CA TRP A 124 9.94 4.00 8.20
C TRP A 124 8.95 2.87 7.90
N SER A 125 9.35 1.60 8.10
CA SER A 125 8.54 0.43 7.76
C SER A 125 7.15 0.45 8.38
N ARG A 126 6.97 1.00 9.59
CA ARG A 126 5.67 1.07 10.27
C ARG A 126 4.76 2.21 9.77
N ALA A 127 5.26 3.10 8.92
CA ALA A 127 4.45 4.16 8.33
C ALA A 127 3.52 3.59 7.25
N THR A 128 2.43 4.30 7.00
CA THR A 128 1.53 4.04 5.87
C THR A 128 1.93 4.94 4.70
N PHE A 129 1.81 4.43 3.48
CA PHE A 129 2.21 5.15 2.28
C PHE A 129 1.04 5.28 1.30
N ASP A 130 0.63 6.51 1.01
CA ASP A 130 -0.44 6.82 0.07
C ASP A 130 0.13 7.39 -1.24
N PHE A 131 0.37 6.49 -2.19
CA PHE A 131 0.81 6.79 -3.55
C PHE A 131 -0.35 6.81 -4.56
N ARG A 132 -1.60 6.99 -4.11
CA ARG A 132 -2.75 7.02 -5.02
C ARG A 132 -2.61 8.08 -6.09
N ASN A 133 -2.81 7.70 -7.36
CA ASN A 133 -2.62 8.59 -8.53
C ASN A 133 -1.21 9.19 -8.64
N ALA A 134 -0.23 8.72 -7.86
CA ALA A 134 1.13 9.24 -7.93
C ALA A 134 1.78 8.86 -9.25
N ARG A 135 2.67 9.71 -9.76
CA ARG A 135 3.57 9.37 -10.85
C ARG A 135 4.97 9.14 -10.30
N ILE A 136 5.45 7.91 -10.43
CA ILE A 136 6.72 7.46 -9.88
C ILE A 136 7.56 6.92 -11.04
N GLU A 137 8.81 7.35 -11.12
CA GLU A 137 9.69 7.04 -12.24
C GLU A 137 10.98 6.39 -11.74
N ASP A 138 11.33 5.24 -12.32
CA ASP A 138 12.54 4.47 -12.00
C ASP A 138 12.73 4.20 -10.50
N ALA A 139 11.65 3.82 -9.81
CA ALA A 139 11.69 3.59 -8.37
C ALA A 139 12.43 2.29 -8.02
N ASP A 140 13.29 2.36 -7.01
CA ASP A 140 13.99 1.21 -6.48
C ASP A 140 13.64 0.98 -5.01
N PHE A 141 12.70 0.07 -4.77
CA PHE A 141 12.30 -0.46 -3.48
C PHE A 141 12.85 -1.88 -3.26
N THR A 142 13.98 -2.23 -3.88
CA THR A 142 14.64 -3.53 -3.67
C THR A 142 14.93 -3.74 -2.18
N GLY A 143 14.46 -4.87 -1.63
CA GLY A 143 14.60 -5.22 -0.22
C GLY A 143 13.86 -4.30 0.76
N ALA A 144 12.92 -3.48 0.29
CA ALA A 144 12.11 -2.61 1.14
C ALA A 144 11.13 -3.40 2.01
N VAL A 145 10.83 -2.89 3.21
CA VAL A 145 9.85 -3.48 4.14
C VAL A 145 8.72 -2.48 4.39
N PHE A 146 7.57 -2.73 3.77
CA PHE A 146 6.32 -2.03 4.01
C PHE A 146 5.56 -2.76 5.13
N GLY A 147 5.83 -2.36 6.37
CA GLY A 147 5.16 -2.87 7.56
C GLY A 147 3.75 -2.31 7.75
N GLY A 148 3.55 -1.03 7.40
CA GLY A 148 2.24 -0.41 7.24
C GLY A 148 1.70 -0.59 5.83
N SER A 149 0.45 -0.15 5.60
CA SER A 149 -0.19 -0.26 4.30
C SER A 149 0.50 0.59 3.23
N ALA A 150 0.52 0.08 2.00
CA ALA A 150 1.06 0.79 0.83
C ALA A 150 -0.02 0.83 -0.26
N ASN A 151 -0.44 2.03 -0.63
CA ASN A 151 -1.51 2.25 -1.59
C ASN A 151 -1.01 2.93 -2.87
N PHE A 152 -0.92 2.16 -3.94
CA PHE A 152 -0.56 2.57 -5.29
C PHE A 152 -1.77 2.55 -6.24
N GLU A 153 -2.99 2.59 -5.72
CA GLU A 153 -4.19 2.61 -6.55
C GLU A 153 -4.12 3.77 -7.57
N ARG A 154 -4.32 3.43 -8.84
CA ARG A 154 -4.23 4.33 -10.00
C ARG A 154 -2.89 5.04 -10.16
N ALA A 155 -1.84 4.60 -9.47
CA ALA A 155 -0.50 5.14 -9.64
C ALA A 155 0.05 4.79 -11.03
N ASN A 156 0.85 5.70 -11.59
CA ASN A 156 1.57 5.50 -12.83
C ASN A 156 3.06 5.33 -12.55
N LEU A 157 3.54 4.09 -12.68
CA LEU A 157 4.91 3.69 -12.43
C LEU A 157 5.64 3.50 -13.76
N THR A 158 6.34 4.54 -14.19
CA THR A 158 7.01 4.61 -15.49
C THR A 158 8.48 4.18 -15.38
N GLY A 159 9.03 3.67 -16.49
CA GLY A 159 10.39 3.12 -16.51
C GLY A 159 10.46 1.77 -15.77
N ILE A 160 11.53 1.55 -15.00
CA ILE A 160 11.70 0.29 -14.26
C ILE A 160 11.44 0.51 -12.77
N THR A 161 10.39 -0.11 -12.25
CA THR A 161 10.12 -0.15 -10.81
C THR A 161 10.55 -1.49 -10.21
N ARG A 162 11.39 -1.46 -9.17
CA ARG A 162 11.89 -2.65 -8.49
C ARG A 162 11.32 -2.77 -7.09
N PHE A 163 10.77 -3.94 -6.80
CA PHE A 163 10.35 -4.44 -5.49
C PHE A 163 11.00 -5.81 -5.23
N ASP A 164 12.15 -6.09 -5.88
CA ASP A 164 12.85 -7.35 -5.74
C ASP A 164 13.20 -7.59 -4.26
N GLY A 165 12.82 -8.74 -3.72
CA GLY A 165 13.02 -9.09 -2.31
C GLY A 165 12.25 -8.22 -1.31
N ALA A 166 11.34 -7.35 -1.75
CA ALA A 166 10.56 -6.50 -0.85
C ALA A 166 9.55 -7.30 -0.01
N THR A 167 9.25 -6.85 1.20
CA THR A 167 8.19 -7.43 2.04
C THR A 167 7.08 -6.42 2.26
N PHE A 168 5.86 -6.83 1.94
CA PHE A 168 4.62 -6.13 2.25
C PHE A 168 3.89 -6.89 3.35
N SER A 169 3.88 -6.34 4.56
CA SER A 169 3.31 -7.01 5.73
C SER A 169 1.81 -6.74 5.91
N ALA A 170 1.30 -5.66 5.31
CA ALA A 170 -0.10 -5.26 5.37
C ALA A 170 -0.74 -5.25 3.97
N ASP A 171 -2.05 -5.03 3.93
CA ASP A 171 -2.82 -4.85 2.69
C ASP A 171 -2.10 -3.89 1.72
N THR A 172 -1.83 -4.36 0.51
CA THR A 172 -1.15 -3.59 -0.54
C THR A 172 -2.06 -3.43 -1.75
N HIS A 173 -2.23 -2.19 -2.17
CA HIS A 173 -3.21 -1.80 -3.18
C HIS A 173 -2.51 -1.34 -4.45
N PHE A 174 -2.79 -1.98 -5.57
CA PHE A 174 -2.31 -1.66 -6.92
C PHE A 174 -3.48 -1.57 -7.91
N GLN A 175 -4.71 -1.41 -7.42
CA GLN A 175 -5.90 -1.38 -8.28
C GLN A 175 -5.77 -0.30 -9.35
N ALA A 176 -6.01 -0.65 -10.60
CA ALA A 176 -5.90 0.24 -11.76
C ALA A 176 -4.54 0.97 -11.88
N ALA A 177 -3.48 0.49 -11.22
CA ALA A 177 -2.13 1.02 -11.40
C ALA A 177 -1.58 0.61 -12.78
N THR A 178 -0.71 1.45 -13.35
CA THR A 178 -0.02 1.18 -14.61
C THR A 178 1.48 1.03 -14.38
N PHE A 179 2.07 -0.01 -14.97
CA PHE A 179 3.49 -0.30 -14.89
C PHE A 179 4.08 -0.50 -16.28
N ASP A 180 5.12 0.27 -16.63
CA ASP A 180 5.92 -0.01 -17.83
C ASP A 180 6.76 -1.29 -17.64
N THR A 181 7.50 -1.37 -16.55
CA THR A 181 8.20 -2.60 -16.16
C THR A 181 8.28 -2.67 -14.65
N VAL A 182 7.82 -3.78 -14.08
CA VAL A 182 7.85 -4.01 -12.63
C VAL A 182 8.44 -5.36 -12.27
N TRP A 183 9.35 -5.36 -11.29
CA TRP A 183 9.98 -6.57 -10.77
C TRP A 183 9.64 -6.76 -9.30
N PHE A 184 8.93 -7.85 -8.99
CA PHE A 184 8.59 -8.32 -7.66
C PHE A 184 9.32 -9.63 -7.34
N ARG A 185 10.49 -9.89 -7.94
CA ARG A 185 11.16 -11.19 -7.78
C ARG A 185 11.49 -11.42 -6.32
N GLU A 186 11.19 -12.61 -5.80
CA GLU A 186 11.39 -12.96 -4.39
C GLU A 186 10.69 -12.01 -3.39
N ALA A 187 9.73 -11.19 -3.85
CA ALA A 187 8.94 -10.36 -2.96
C ALA A 187 8.00 -11.22 -2.11
N VAL A 188 7.60 -10.71 -0.95
CA VAL A 188 6.69 -11.40 -0.02
C VAL A 188 5.51 -10.49 0.29
N PHE A 189 4.31 -10.94 -0.06
CA PHE A 189 3.05 -10.33 0.33
C PHE A 189 2.43 -11.14 1.46
N THR A 190 2.46 -10.59 2.68
CA THR A 190 1.98 -11.31 3.87
C THR A 190 0.46 -11.27 3.96
N ASP A 191 -0.12 -10.10 3.70
CA ASP A 191 -1.56 -9.89 3.62
C ASP A 191 -2.01 -9.78 2.14
N ARG A 192 -3.21 -9.27 1.88
CA ARG A 192 -3.79 -9.21 0.54
C ARG A 192 -3.01 -8.26 -0.39
N ALA A 193 -2.69 -8.75 -1.57
CA ALA A 193 -2.14 -7.97 -2.67
C ALA A 193 -3.20 -7.77 -3.76
N LYS A 194 -3.67 -6.53 -3.94
CA LYS A 194 -4.81 -6.20 -4.80
C LYS A 194 -4.35 -5.53 -6.09
N PHE A 195 -4.38 -6.26 -7.19
CA PHE A 195 -4.02 -5.82 -8.55
C PHE A 195 -5.23 -5.73 -9.50
N PHE A 196 -6.45 -5.56 -8.96
CA PHE A 196 -7.67 -5.45 -9.75
C PHE A 196 -7.54 -4.37 -10.85
N GLY A 197 -7.73 -4.76 -12.11
CA GLY A 197 -7.63 -3.83 -13.25
C GLY A 197 -6.24 -3.22 -13.47
N ALA A 198 -5.19 -3.71 -12.79
CA ALA A 198 -3.82 -3.23 -12.98
C ALA A 198 -3.32 -3.57 -14.38
N ARG A 199 -2.47 -2.71 -14.94
CA ARG A 199 -1.92 -2.85 -16.29
C ARG A 199 -0.41 -2.96 -16.25
N PHE A 200 0.13 -4.00 -16.87
CA PHE A 200 1.55 -4.30 -16.89
C PHE A 200 2.03 -4.43 -18.33
N GLU A 201 3.00 -3.61 -18.73
CA GLU A 201 3.68 -3.80 -20.02
C GLU A 201 4.72 -4.93 -19.91
N ARG A 202 5.45 -5.03 -18.79
CA ARG A 202 6.21 -6.24 -18.40
C ARG A 202 6.17 -6.44 -16.89
N ALA A 203 5.92 -7.66 -16.43
CA ALA A 203 5.91 -7.97 -15.01
C ALA A 203 6.68 -9.25 -14.68
N ARG A 204 7.49 -9.19 -13.62
CA ARG A 204 8.21 -10.33 -13.07
C ARG A 204 7.84 -10.56 -11.63
N PHE A 205 7.25 -11.71 -11.35
CA PHE A 205 6.88 -12.24 -10.05
C PHE A 205 7.65 -13.55 -9.78
N ASP A 206 8.82 -13.73 -10.39
CA ASP A 206 9.62 -14.95 -10.23
C ASP A 206 9.97 -15.16 -8.74
N GLY A 207 9.62 -16.33 -8.20
CA GLY A 207 9.86 -16.65 -6.79
C GLY A 207 9.08 -15.80 -5.78
N THR A 208 8.12 -14.97 -6.22
CA THR A 208 7.28 -14.18 -5.30
C THR A 208 6.44 -15.11 -4.41
N THR A 209 6.32 -14.77 -3.13
CA THR A 209 5.46 -15.49 -2.18
C THR A 209 4.26 -14.64 -1.79
N PHE A 210 3.05 -15.12 -2.10
CA PHE A 210 1.78 -14.55 -1.66
C PHE A 210 1.22 -15.39 -0.51
N ARG A 211 1.42 -14.95 0.74
CA ARG A 211 0.83 -15.59 1.92
C ARG A 211 -0.64 -15.25 2.07
N GLY A 212 -0.99 -13.98 1.86
CA GLY A 212 -2.37 -13.52 1.71
C GLY A 212 -2.87 -13.74 0.28
N SER A 213 -4.12 -13.35 0.01
CA SER A 213 -4.68 -13.51 -1.33
C SER A 213 -4.02 -12.59 -2.36
N ALA A 214 -3.67 -13.13 -3.52
CA ALA A 214 -3.21 -12.38 -4.67
C ALA A 214 -4.37 -12.18 -5.65
N GLN A 215 -4.82 -10.94 -5.82
CA GLN A 215 -6.03 -10.62 -6.56
C GLN A 215 -5.67 -9.86 -7.85
N PHE A 216 -5.73 -10.52 -8.99
CA PHE A 216 -5.54 -9.97 -10.33
C PHE A 216 -6.82 -9.91 -11.21
N PRO A 217 -8.05 -9.78 -10.68
CA PRO A 217 -9.22 -9.77 -11.56
C PRO A 217 -9.17 -8.57 -12.51
N LEU A 218 -9.53 -8.81 -13.78
CA LEU A 218 -9.44 -7.81 -14.87
C LEU A 218 -8.04 -7.21 -15.11
N ALA A 219 -6.97 -7.78 -14.53
CA ALA A 219 -5.62 -7.31 -14.79
C ALA A 219 -5.23 -7.56 -16.25
N ILE A 220 -4.45 -6.64 -16.83
CA ILE A 220 -4.00 -6.72 -18.22
C ILE A 220 -2.48 -6.77 -18.24
N PHE A 221 -1.93 -7.86 -18.74
CA PHE A 221 -0.52 -8.04 -19.01
C PHE A 221 -0.29 -7.89 -20.51
N SER A 222 0.08 -6.69 -20.96
CA SER A 222 0.29 -6.36 -22.37
C SER A 222 1.51 -7.11 -22.97
N GLY A 223 2.57 -7.27 -22.18
CA GLY A 223 3.75 -8.06 -22.53
C GLY A 223 4.00 -9.19 -21.53
N ASP A 224 5.25 -9.62 -21.42
CA ASP A 224 5.60 -10.82 -20.65
C ASP A 224 5.22 -10.71 -19.16
N ALA A 225 4.55 -11.75 -18.68
CA ALA A 225 4.15 -11.91 -17.29
C ALA A 225 4.75 -13.21 -16.73
N ARG A 226 5.79 -13.08 -15.92
CA ARG A 226 6.48 -14.24 -15.33
C ARG A 226 6.05 -14.43 -13.89
N PHE A 227 5.53 -15.61 -13.58
CA PHE A 227 5.21 -16.12 -12.24
C PHE A 227 6.00 -17.40 -11.96
N HIS A 228 7.15 -17.58 -12.62
CA HIS A 228 7.97 -18.78 -12.48
C HIS A 228 8.36 -19.00 -11.02
N ARG A 229 8.08 -20.20 -10.48
CA ARG A 229 8.31 -20.55 -9.06
C ARG A 229 7.61 -19.63 -8.05
N ALA A 230 6.59 -18.88 -8.45
CA ALA A 230 5.77 -18.13 -7.51
C ALA A 230 4.99 -19.09 -6.59
N ALA A 231 4.86 -18.72 -5.31
CA ALA A 231 4.14 -19.49 -4.31
C ALA A 231 2.90 -18.72 -3.86
N PHE A 232 1.71 -19.25 -4.18
CA PHE A 232 0.43 -18.72 -3.78
C PHE A 232 -0.14 -19.57 -2.64
N HIS A 233 0.13 -19.15 -1.40
CA HIS A 233 -0.40 -19.81 -0.22
C HIS A 233 -1.81 -19.34 0.13
N GLY A 234 -2.09 -18.06 -0.05
CA GLY A 234 -3.45 -17.54 -0.09
C GLY A 234 -4.12 -17.84 -1.44
N GLY A 235 -5.36 -17.40 -1.59
CA GLY A 235 -6.07 -17.55 -2.86
C GLY A 235 -5.44 -16.71 -3.98
N ALA A 236 -5.28 -17.30 -5.17
CA ALA A 236 -4.80 -16.65 -6.39
C ALA A 236 -5.97 -16.47 -7.37
N TYR A 237 -6.36 -15.22 -7.60
CA TYR A 237 -7.57 -14.89 -8.37
C TYR A 237 -7.18 -14.12 -9.63
N PHE A 238 -7.26 -14.76 -10.79
CA PHE A 238 -6.98 -14.20 -12.11
C PHE A 238 -8.24 -14.10 -12.98
N ASP A 239 -9.42 -14.06 -12.35
CA ASP A 239 -10.70 -14.01 -13.04
C ASP A 239 -10.75 -12.86 -14.07
N SER A 240 -11.08 -13.17 -15.32
CA SER A 240 -11.11 -12.20 -16.43
C SER A 240 -9.79 -11.45 -16.69
N ALA A 241 -8.65 -11.95 -16.21
CA ALA A 241 -7.35 -11.38 -16.52
C ALA A 241 -6.97 -11.63 -18.00
N GLN A 242 -6.28 -10.67 -18.62
CA GLN A 242 -5.82 -10.76 -20.00
C GLN A 242 -4.30 -10.85 -20.05
N PHE A 243 -3.78 -11.99 -20.50
CA PHE A 243 -2.37 -12.22 -20.77
C PHE A 243 -2.14 -12.10 -22.27
N ARG A 244 -1.68 -10.92 -22.70
CA ARG A 244 -1.45 -10.59 -24.11
C ARG A 244 -0.05 -10.95 -24.59
N GLY A 245 0.93 -10.94 -23.67
CA GLY A 245 2.27 -11.48 -23.89
C GLY A 245 2.41 -12.93 -23.39
N HIS A 246 3.64 -13.43 -23.34
CA HIS A 246 3.92 -14.75 -22.78
C HIS A 246 3.65 -14.77 -21.27
N ALA A 247 2.82 -15.72 -20.83
CA ALA A 247 2.55 -15.97 -19.42
C ALA A 247 3.27 -17.25 -18.96
N ASP A 248 4.16 -17.14 -17.99
CA ASP A 248 4.93 -18.27 -17.47
C ASP A 248 4.59 -18.52 -15.99
N PHE A 249 3.83 -19.57 -15.72
CA PHE A 249 3.52 -20.10 -14.39
C PHE A 249 4.33 -21.37 -14.09
N GLY A 250 5.43 -21.60 -14.80
CA GLY A 250 6.28 -22.77 -14.64
C GLY A 250 6.76 -22.94 -13.19
N ALA A 251 6.62 -24.14 -12.65
CA ALA A 251 6.92 -24.49 -11.27
C ALA A 251 6.22 -23.61 -10.20
N ALA A 252 5.16 -22.88 -10.56
CA ALA A 252 4.35 -22.14 -9.58
C ALA A 252 3.58 -23.12 -8.67
N GLY A 253 3.51 -22.79 -7.38
CA GLY A 253 2.78 -23.58 -6.39
C GLY A 253 1.54 -22.84 -5.92
N PHE A 254 0.36 -23.39 -6.19
CA PHE A 254 -0.93 -22.91 -5.72
C PHE A 254 -1.39 -23.84 -4.59
N THR A 255 -1.21 -23.41 -3.34
CA THR A 255 -1.68 -24.17 -2.17
C THR A 255 -2.99 -23.61 -1.60
N GLY A 256 -3.32 -22.35 -1.91
CA GLY A 256 -4.65 -21.79 -1.71
C GLY A 256 -5.52 -21.91 -2.98
N PRO A 257 -6.80 -21.49 -2.91
CA PRO A 257 -7.71 -21.55 -4.06
C PRO A 257 -7.14 -20.78 -5.27
N ALA A 258 -7.11 -21.43 -6.43
CA ALA A 258 -6.66 -20.80 -7.68
C ALA A 258 -7.83 -20.69 -8.66
N ARG A 259 -8.12 -19.47 -9.14
CA ARG A 259 -9.21 -19.21 -10.08
C ARG A 259 -8.72 -18.43 -11.29
N PHE A 260 -9.13 -18.88 -12.47
CA PHE A 260 -8.79 -18.29 -13.77
C PHE A 260 -10.03 -18.13 -14.65
N ASP A 261 -11.22 -18.02 -14.04
CA ASP A 261 -12.49 -18.00 -14.76
C ASP A 261 -12.54 -16.80 -15.72
N GLY A 262 -12.71 -17.06 -17.01
CA GLY A 262 -12.70 -16.03 -18.05
C GLY A 262 -11.32 -15.40 -18.34
N ALA A 263 -10.22 -15.93 -17.77
CA ALA A 263 -8.88 -15.48 -18.11
C ALA A 263 -8.55 -15.83 -19.56
N ALA A 264 -7.89 -14.91 -20.28
CA ALA A 264 -7.51 -15.08 -21.68
C ALA A 264 -5.99 -15.09 -21.83
N PHE A 265 -5.46 -16.10 -22.51
CA PHE A 265 -4.05 -16.24 -22.86
C PHE A 265 -3.92 -16.18 -24.39
N THR A 266 -3.37 -15.10 -24.93
CA THR A 266 -3.38 -14.88 -26.38
C THR A 266 -2.13 -15.39 -27.10
N ILE A 267 -1.02 -15.53 -26.36
CA ILE A 267 0.24 -16.12 -26.83
C ILE A 267 0.54 -17.31 -25.93
N ASP A 268 1.38 -18.24 -26.39
CA ASP A 268 1.87 -19.41 -25.65
C ASP A 268 2.10 -19.09 -24.17
N SER A 269 1.42 -19.87 -23.33
CA SER A 269 1.52 -19.82 -21.87
C SER A 269 2.01 -21.16 -21.34
N SER A 270 2.83 -21.12 -20.29
CA SER A 270 3.40 -22.32 -19.68
C SER A 270 2.91 -22.48 -18.25
N PHE A 271 2.45 -23.69 -17.93
CA PHE A 271 2.16 -24.17 -16.57
C PHE A 271 3.04 -25.39 -16.24
N GLU A 272 4.18 -25.52 -16.90
CA GLU A 272 5.04 -26.70 -16.75
C GLU A 272 5.46 -26.88 -15.28
N ARG A 273 5.21 -28.06 -14.71
CA ARG A 273 5.48 -28.36 -13.28
C ARG A 273 4.74 -27.46 -12.28
N ALA A 274 3.74 -26.69 -12.71
CA ALA A 274 2.86 -25.98 -11.79
C ALA A 274 2.07 -27.00 -10.96
N ARG A 275 1.81 -26.67 -9.70
CA ARG A 275 1.07 -27.53 -8.76
C ARG A 275 -0.15 -26.79 -8.26
N PHE A 276 -1.32 -27.39 -8.45
CA PHE A 276 -2.59 -26.93 -7.91
C PHE A 276 -3.03 -27.93 -6.85
N LEU A 277 -3.07 -27.51 -5.59
CA LEU A 277 -3.68 -28.30 -4.53
C LEU A 277 -5.14 -27.89 -4.43
N ASP A 278 -6.04 -28.88 -4.40
CA ASP A 278 -7.40 -28.61 -3.97
C ASP A 278 -7.37 -28.09 -2.53
N PRO A 279 -8.20 -27.09 -2.18
CA PRO A 279 -8.31 -26.68 -0.80
C PRO A 279 -8.72 -27.91 0.00
N MET A 280 -7.88 -28.29 0.98
CA MET A 280 -8.27 -29.32 1.94
C MET A 280 -9.66 -28.94 2.46
N PRO A 281 -10.64 -29.86 2.46
CA PRO A 281 -11.91 -29.59 3.12
C PRO A 281 -11.58 -29.14 4.53
N ALA A 282 -12.13 -27.98 4.93
CA ALA A 282 -11.95 -27.47 6.28
C ALA A 282 -12.22 -28.62 7.26
N GLU A 283 -11.31 -28.87 8.18
CA GLU A 283 -11.51 -29.86 9.25
C GLU A 283 -12.90 -29.64 9.82
N GLN A 284 -13.78 -30.64 9.63
CA GLN A 284 -15.12 -30.59 10.19
C GLN A 284 -14.96 -30.45 11.71
N PRO A 285 -15.70 -29.55 12.38
CA PRO A 285 -15.69 -29.54 13.84
C PRO A 285 -16.14 -30.93 14.29
N SER A 286 -15.25 -31.61 15.00
CA SER A 286 -15.48 -32.94 15.58
C SER A 286 -16.78 -32.93 16.38
N ALA A 287 -17.80 -33.59 15.84
CA ALA A 287 -19.00 -33.91 16.57
C ALA A 287 -18.71 -35.09 17.49
N GLU A 288 -18.12 -34.81 18.66
CA GLU A 288 -18.16 -35.71 19.81
C GLU A 288 -18.88 -35.00 20.94
N ALA A 289 -20.20 -35.19 20.96
CA ALA A 289 -20.98 -35.01 22.17
C ALA A 289 -20.69 -36.21 23.09
N ASP A 290 -20.01 -35.92 24.19
CA ASP A 290 -19.73 -36.83 25.30
C ASP A 290 -21.03 -37.51 25.81
N PRO A 291 -21.13 -38.85 25.83
CA PRO A 291 -22.35 -39.56 26.24
C PRO A 291 -22.54 -39.65 27.76
N SER A 292 -21.82 -38.85 28.56
CA SER A 292 -21.84 -38.95 30.04
C SER A 292 -22.52 -37.78 30.76
N PHE A 293 -23.72 -37.38 30.32
CA PHE A 293 -24.58 -36.53 31.15
C PHE A 293 -25.82 -37.29 31.64
N THR A 294 -25.66 -37.98 32.77
CA THR A 294 -26.77 -38.53 33.56
C THR A 294 -27.54 -37.40 34.23
N ALA A 295 -28.78 -37.17 33.77
CA ALA A 295 -29.72 -36.28 34.45
C ALA A 295 -30.11 -36.84 35.83
N PRO A 296 -30.20 -36.02 36.90
CA PRO A 296 -30.70 -36.50 38.19
C PRO A 296 -32.23 -36.71 38.13
N ALA A 297 -32.69 -37.80 38.77
CA ALA A 297 -34.08 -38.19 38.85
C ALA A 297 -34.94 -37.18 39.62
N PRO A 298 -36.21 -36.95 39.24
CA PRO A 298 -37.08 -36.02 39.94
C PRO A 298 -37.58 -36.60 41.26
N HIS A 299 -37.35 -35.88 42.36
CA HIS A 299 -38.02 -36.12 43.63
C HIS A 299 -39.51 -35.76 43.53
N GLY A 300 -40.33 -36.57 44.22
CA GLY A 300 -41.78 -36.67 44.10
C GLY A 300 -42.62 -35.43 44.49
N PRO A 301 -43.96 -35.58 44.46
CA PRO A 301 -44.88 -34.49 44.18
C PRO A 301 -45.35 -33.75 45.42
N ALA A 302 -45.57 -32.44 45.31
CA ALA A 302 -46.36 -31.70 46.30
C ALA A 302 -46.98 -30.41 45.72
N HIS A 303 -48.31 -30.41 45.74
CA HIS A 303 -49.24 -29.30 45.94
C HIS A 303 -49.50 -28.24 44.84
N ARG A 304 -50.73 -28.37 44.33
CA ARG A 304 -51.57 -27.34 43.69
C ARG A 304 -51.64 -26.05 44.53
N ILE A 305 -51.53 -24.90 43.87
CA ILE A 305 -52.27 -23.67 44.23
C ILE A 305 -52.71 -22.98 42.91
N PRO A 306 -54.01 -22.69 42.71
CA PRO A 306 -54.52 -21.97 41.54
C PRO A 306 -54.77 -20.48 41.85
N VAL A 307 -54.44 -19.58 40.91
CA VAL A 307 -54.96 -18.19 40.85
C VAL A 307 -54.93 -17.80 39.37
N ALA A 308 -56.05 -17.89 38.64
CA ALA A 308 -57.10 -16.89 38.45
C ALA A 308 -56.70 -15.72 37.55
N ALA A 309 -57.57 -15.49 36.57
CA ALA A 309 -57.53 -14.49 35.52
C ALA A 309 -57.52 -13.04 36.04
N CYS A 310 -57.02 -12.11 35.21
CA CYS A 310 -57.83 -11.03 34.63
C CYS A 310 -56.99 -10.02 33.83
N LEU A 311 -57.56 -9.64 32.67
CA LEU A 311 -57.29 -8.53 31.75
C LEU A 311 -56.15 -8.70 30.73
#